data_AF-A0A4P8H9K1-F1
#
_entry.id   AF-A0A4P8H9K1-F1
#
_cell.length_a   1.000
_cell.length_b   1.000
_cell.length_c   1.000
_cell.angle_alpha   90.00
_cell.angle_beta   90.00
_cell.angle_gamma   90.00
#
_symmetry.space_group_name_H-M   'P 1'
#
loop_
_entity.id
_entity.type
_entity.pdbx_description
1 polymer ?
#
loop_
_entity_poly.entity_id
_entity_poly.type
_entity_poly.pdbx_seq_one_letter_code
_entity_poly.pdbx_strand_id
1 'polypeptide(L)'
;MRILHIAPEGQGIAPEGHGRDCAALPALDYLPHTVHSACPDPASLLAAPPADVALLDATGDLGLAPTMASRLATVGIDLPLIIVLTEGGLAAANPSWNAVDIVLTTAGPAEIDARLRLAEMRAVPREPADSPVVAGSLVIDEGSYTASVAGRPIDLTYKEFELLKFLAQHPDRVFTRAQLLQDVWGYDYYGGTRTVDVHIRRLRAKLGSELESAIHTVRNVGYRFSPPGGPRAGRGPSPPPSTHRRTPMSAPEIRPATAAPDTLPALLAAATRADGSPPLSDGLLEALAQPAAGTRMWTATDGAELLGFGVAAAPGERGAAEATVAPAVRGTGLGGDLVRTMDSALAAAEEPAWFWSHGDHPAAAHLATELGYTRGRELLQLRTDPVAELDLPAPAPPAGVTIRPFAPGDEDEWLRVNNAAFDWHPEQGRQTRADLDAIVTAPGFVPADVLIAEREDRVIGFHHTKLHRDHPSGAATGEVYVIGVDPAVHASGVGRALTVAGMHHLVGSGAEVVELYVESDNTPARRLYESLGFVHTIVHVSYAPPATAQES
;
A
#
# COMPACT_ATOMS: atom_id res chain seq x y z
N MET A 1 12.06 -19.09 -31.25
CA MET A 1 12.37 -19.23 -29.82
C MET A 1 12.45 -20.69 -29.46
N ARG A 2 13.35 -21.06 -28.55
CA ARG A 2 13.49 -22.41 -27.98
C ARG A 2 12.74 -22.45 -26.66
N ILE A 3 11.83 -23.42 -26.52
CA ILE A 3 10.91 -23.51 -25.40
C ILE A 3 11.19 -24.81 -24.66
N LEU A 4 11.41 -24.72 -23.35
CA LEU A 4 11.42 -25.89 -22.47
C LEU A 4 10.00 -26.10 -21.94
N HIS A 5 9.30 -27.12 -22.45
CA HIS A 5 7.98 -27.49 -21.97
C HIS A 5 8.09 -28.56 -20.89
N ILE A 6 7.68 -28.22 -19.66
CA ILE A 6 7.74 -29.08 -18.49
C ILE A 6 6.35 -29.65 -18.25
N ALA A 7 6.17 -30.94 -18.47
CA ALA A 7 4.88 -31.62 -18.34
C ALA A 7 5.03 -33.00 -17.66
N PRO A 8 4.00 -33.48 -16.92
CA PRO A 8 4.03 -34.79 -16.28
C PRO A 8 4.21 -35.96 -17.28
N GLU A 9 4.83 -37.06 -16.84
CA GLU A 9 5.03 -38.26 -17.67
C GLU A 9 3.70 -38.77 -18.27
N GLY A 10 3.68 -38.96 -19.59
CA GLY A 10 2.50 -39.46 -20.32
C GLY A 10 1.71 -38.39 -21.09
N GLN A 11 2.07 -37.10 -20.97
CA GLN A 11 1.53 -36.02 -21.81
C GLN A 11 2.63 -35.46 -22.73
N GLY A 12 2.63 -35.87 -24.01
CA GLY A 12 3.43 -35.21 -25.07
C GLY A 12 4.89 -35.65 -25.26
N ILE A 13 5.42 -36.61 -24.49
CA ILE A 13 6.81 -37.06 -24.66
C ILE A 13 6.88 -38.19 -25.68
N ALA A 14 7.13 -37.86 -26.96
CA ALA A 14 7.50 -38.87 -27.96
C ALA A 14 8.92 -39.40 -27.67
N PRO A 15 9.22 -40.70 -27.88
CA PRO A 15 10.49 -41.32 -27.44
C PRO A 15 11.75 -40.84 -28.18
N GLU A 16 11.61 -40.00 -29.21
CA GLU A 16 12.68 -39.58 -30.10
C GLU A 16 12.73 -38.06 -30.25
N GLY A 17 13.18 -37.34 -29.22
CA GLY A 17 13.94 -36.08 -29.25
C GLY A 17 13.49 -34.85 -30.05
N HIS A 18 12.39 -34.90 -30.82
CA HIS A 18 11.86 -33.82 -31.65
C HIS A 18 10.32 -33.86 -31.58
N GLY A 19 9.76 -33.68 -30.39
CA GLY A 19 8.31 -33.64 -30.18
C GLY A 19 7.78 -32.22 -30.30
N ARG A 20 6.99 -31.95 -31.35
CA ARG A 20 6.28 -30.67 -31.54
C ARG A 20 5.03 -30.53 -30.67
N ASP A 21 4.62 -31.55 -29.93
CA ASP A 21 3.28 -31.61 -29.35
C ASP A 21 3.26 -31.11 -27.89
N CYS A 22 2.75 -29.89 -27.68
CA CYS A 22 2.40 -29.37 -26.36
C CYS A 22 0.91 -29.63 -26.08
N ALA A 23 0.59 -30.73 -25.38
CA ALA A 23 -0.80 -31.15 -25.16
C ALA A 23 -1.66 -30.10 -24.43
N ALA A 24 -1.08 -29.30 -23.54
CA ALA A 24 -1.78 -28.25 -22.80
C ALA A 24 -1.95 -26.93 -23.57
N LEU A 25 -1.15 -26.69 -24.62
CA LEU A 25 -1.26 -25.54 -25.51
C LEU A 25 -1.19 -25.98 -26.99
N PRO A 26 -2.26 -26.58 -27.55
CA PRO A 26 -2.29 -27.02 -28.95
C PRO A 26 -2.05 -25.88 -29.95
N ALA A 27 -2.33 -24.64 -29.55
CA ALA A 27 -2.08 -23.46 -30.36
C ALA A 27 -0.58 -23.18 -30.59
N LEU A 28 0.32 -23.75 -29.77
CA LEU A 28 1.77 -23.61 -29.90
C LEU A 28 2.30 -24.30 -31.16
N ASP A 29 1.64 -25.37 -31.61
CA ASP A 29 2.03 -26.16 -32.80
C ASP A 29 1.94 -25.36 -34.11
N TYR A 30 1.17 -24.26 -34.10
CA TYR A 30 1.02 -23.35 -35.23
C TYR A 30 2.08 -22.24 -35.27
N LEU A 31 2.94 -22.16 -34.26
CA LEU A 31 3.96 -21.13 -34.14
C LEU A 31 5.35 -21.66 -34.57
N PRO A 32 6.21 -20.80 -35.14
CA PRO A 32 7.56 -21.19 -35.57
C PRO A 32 8.53 -21.22 -34.37
N HIS A 33 8.22 -22.04 -33.37
CA HIS A 33 9.04 -22.23 -32.17
C HIS A 33 9.54 -23.68 -32.08
N THR A 34 10.69 -23.85 -31.44
CA THR A 34 11.25 -25.18 -31.17
C THR A 34 10.89 -25.56 -29.75
N VAL A 35 10.09 -26.60 -29.57
CA VAL A 35 9.67 -27.07 -28.25
C VAL A 35 10.45 -28.32 -27.87
N HIS A 36 10.98 -28.33 -26.66
CA HIS A 36 11.65 -29.48 -26.05
C HIS A 36 10.92 -29.84 -24.77
N SER A 37 10.41 -31.07 -24.70
CA SER A 37 9.69 -31.55 -23.53
C SER A 37 10.64 -32.16 -22.50
N ALA A 38 10.41 -31.85 -21.23
CA ALA A 38 11.10 -32.48 -20.11
C ALA A 38 10.10 -32.85 -19.02
N CYS A 39 10.37 -33.97 -18.35
CA CYS A 39 9.63 -34.34 -17.14
C CYS A 39 9.98 -33.37 -15.99
N PRO A 40 9.08 -33.19 -15.01
CA PRO A 40 9.28 -32.34 -13.84
C PRO A 40 10.25 -32.92 -12.80
N ASP A 41 11.25 -33.70 -13.23
CA ASP A 41 12.29 -34.29 -12.39
C ASP A 41 13.68 -33.66 -12.68
N PRO A 42 14.57 -33.59 -11.67
CA PRO A 42 15.85 -32.91 -11.82
C PRO A 42 16.76 -33.47 -12.92
N ALA A 43 16.71 -34.78 -13.19
CA ALA A 43 17.58 -35.39 -14.19
C ALA A 43 17.15 -35.02 -15.61
N SER A 44 15.84 -35.02 -15.88
CA SER A 44 15.28 -34.57 -17.15
C SER A 44 15.51 -33.09 -17.41
N LEU A 45 15.39 -32.25 -16.37
CA LEU A 45 15.64 -30.80 -16.48
C LEU A 45 17.11 -30.49 -16.76
N LEU A 46 18.05 -31.20 -16.12
CA LEU A 46 19.49 -31.06 -16.38
C LEU A 46 19.90 -31.54 -17.78
N ALA A 47 19.21 -32.56 -18.30
CA ALA A 47 19.47 -33.11 -19.63
C ALA A 47 18.79 -32.30 -20.75
N ALA A 48 17.92 -31.35 -20.41
CA ALA A 48 17.20 -30.56 -21.39
C ALA A 48 18.16 -29.66 -22.20
N PRO A 49 17.93 -29.52 -23.52
CA PRO A 49 18.73 -28.61 -24.34
C PRO A 49 18.50 -27.14 -23.92
N PRO A 50 19.45 -26.24 -24.22
CA PRO A 50 19.31 -24.82 -23.88
C PRO A 50 18.03 -24.23 -24.48
N ALA A 51 17.23 -23.60 -23.63
CA ALA A 51 15.98 -22.93 -24.00
C ALA A 51 16.04 -21.43 -23.66
N ASP A 52 15.08 -20.68 -24.18
CA ASP A 52 14.94 -19.23 -23.96
C ASP A 52 13.82 -18.92 -22.96
N VAL A 53 12.80 -19.80 -22.86
CA VAL A 53 11.66 -19.68 -21.93
C VAL A 53 11.24 -21.08 -21.46
N ALA A 54 10.80 -21.18 -20.19
CA ALA A 54 10.18 -22.39 -19.65
C ALA A 54 8.65 -22.27 -19.62
N LEU A 55 7.94 -23.23 -20.18
CA LEU A 55 6.49 -23.41 -20.06
C LEU A 55 6.21 -24.55 -19.09
N LEU A 56 5.49 -24.28 -18.01
CA LEU A 56 5.07 -25.30 -17.05
C LEU A 56 3.60 -25.65 -17.24
N ASP A 57 3.32 -26.90 -17.60
CA ASP A 57 1.96 -27.43 -17.58
C ASP A 57 1.53 -27.77 -16.16
N ALA A 58 0.71 -26.91 -15.56
CA ALA A 58 0.11 -27.11 -14.26
C ALA A 58 -1.39 -27.47 -14.34
N THR A 59 -1.89 -27.83 -15.53
CA THR A 59 -3.31 -28.08 -15.76
C THR A 59 -3.83 -29.32 -15.03
N GLY A 60 -2.98 -30.34 -14.85
CA GLY A 60 -3.28 -31.58 -14.13
C GLY A 60 -2.90 -31.58 -12.65
N ASP A 61 -1.97 -30.71 -12.24
CA ASP A 61 -1.49 -30.61 -10.86
C ASP A 61 -1.00 -29.18 -10.56
N LEU A 62 -1.84 -28.40 -9.87
CA LEU A 62 -1.51 -27.03 -9.45
C LEU A 62 -0.40 -27.00 -8.39
N GLY A 63 -0.16 -28.09 -7.66
CA GLY A 63 0.94 -28.24 -6.70
C GLY A 63 2.32 -28.33 -7.37
N LEU A 64 2.34 -28.60 -8.67
CA LEU A 64 3.56 -28.61 -9.49
C LEU A 64 4.17 -27.20 -9.60
N ALA A 65 3.34 -26.15 -9.68
CA ALA A 65 3.78 -24.77 -9.87
C ALA A 65 4.79 -24.26 -8.82
N PRO A 66 4.48 -24.26 -7.51
CA PRO A 66 5.43 -23.82 -6.49
C PRO A 66 6.63 -24.76 -6.38
N THR A 67 6.42 -26.07 -6.54
CA THR A 67 7.48 -27.08 -6.48
C THR A 67 8.49 -26.91 -7.63
N MET A 68 8.01 -26.57 -8.82
CA MET A 68 8.85 -26.42 -10.02
C MET A 68 9.65 -25.12 -10.00
N ALA A 69 9.05 -24.02 -9.55
CA ALA A 69 9.74 -22.76 -9.37
C ALA A 69 10.99 -22.93 -8.47
N SER A 70 10.85 -23.66 -7.35
CA SER A 70 11.99 -23.99 -6.47
C SER A 70 12.99 -24.96 -7.12
N ARG A 71 12.53 -25.92 -7.93
CA ARG A 71 13.40 -26.92 -8.59
C ARG A 71 14.24 -26.31 -9.71
N LEU A 72 13.66 -25.48 -10.57
CA LEU A 72 14.40 -24.80 -11.64
C LEU A 72 15.53 -23.95 -11.07
N ALA A 73 15.27 -23.23 -9.97
CA ALA A 73 16.29 -22.49 -9.23
C ALA A 73 17.39 -23.41 -8.65
N THR A 74 17.01 -24.54 -8.04
CA THR A 74 17.95 -25.51 -7.46
C THR A 74 18.90 -26.13 -8.50
N VAL A 75 18.40 -26.31 -9.73
CA VAL A 75 19.15 -26.90 -10.84
C VAL A 75 19.99 -25.85 -11.59
N GLY A 76 19.85 -24.57 -11.25
CA GLY A 76 20.58 -23.47 -11.90
C GLY A 76 20.01 -23.08 -13.26
N ILE A 77 18.74 -23.39 -13.53
CA ILE A 77 18.02 -23.02 -14.75
C ILE A 77 17.31 -21.68 -14.50
N ASP A 78 17.95 -20.59 -14.93
CA ASP A 78 17.44 -19.22 -14.81
C ASP A 78 16.71 -18.80 -16.09
N LEU A 79 15.57 -19.46 -16.36
CA LEU A 79 14.70 -19.16 -17.50
C LEU A 79 13.43 -18.46 -17.02
N PRO A 80 12.90 -17.47 -17.77
CA PRO A 80 11.58 -16.91 -17.49
C PRO A 80 10.53 -18.04 -17.52
N LEU A 81 9.78 -18.17 -16.43
CA LEU A 81 8.79 -19.23 -16.23
C LEU A 81 7.39 -18.71 -16.54
N ILE A 82 6.74 -19.33 -17.52
CA ILE A 82 5.31 -19.12 -17.81
C ILE A 82 4.55 -20.36 -17.39
N ILE A 83 3.43 -20.19 -16.68
CA ILE A 83 2.60 -21.31 -16.23
C ILE A 83 1.35 -21.43 -17.11
N VAL A 84 1.05 -22.65 -17.55
CA VAL A 84 -0.15 -22.99 -18.30
C VAL A 84 -1.23 -23.50 -17.34
N LEU A 85 -2.40 -22.86 -17.36
CA LEU A 85 -3.52 -23.17 -16.48
C LEU A 85 -4.84 -23.30 -17.24
N THR A 86 -5.82 -23.96 -16.61
CA THR A 86 -7.22 -23.82 -17.00
C THR A 86 -7.83 -22.59 -16.31
N GLU A 87 -9.01 -22.14 -16.75
CA GLU A 87 -9.70 -20.99 -16.14
C GLU A 87 -9.94 -21.19 -14.64
N GLY A 88 -10.35 -22.39 -14.22
CA GLY A 88 -10.53 -22.73 -12.80
C GLY A 88 -9.22 -22.76 -11.99
N GLY A 89 -8.08 -22.96 -12.65
CA GLY A 89 -6.75 -22.95 -12.02
C GLY A 89 -6.25 -21.54 -11.66
N LEU A 90 -6.80 -20.49 -12.25
CA LEU A 90 -6.41 -19.10 -11.98
C LEU A 90 -6.60 -18.72 -10.51
N ALA A 91 -7.63 -19.25 -9.84
CA ALA A 91 -7.89 -18.96 -8.43
C ALA A 91 -6.76 -19.41 -7.48
N ALA A 92 -5.92 -20.36 -7.92
CA ALA A 92 -4.76 -20.82 -7.14
C ALA A 92 -3.50 -20.01 -7.42
N ALA A 93 -3.48 -19.23 -8.51
CA ALA A 93 -2.33 -18.44 -8.91
C ALA A 93 -2.00 -17.38 -7.86
N ASN A 94 -0.74 -17.30 -7.47
CA ASN A 94 -0.28 -16.34 -6.48
C ASN A 94 1.21 -16.02 -6.68
N PRO A 95 1.72 -14.94 -6.07
CA PRO A 95 3.10 -14.47 -6.31
C PRO A 95 4.19 -15.49 -5.93
N SER A 96 3.92 -16.45 -5.03
CA SER A 96 4.92 -17.43 -4.58
C SER A 96 5.36 -18.41 -5.68
N TRP A 97 4.63 -18.48 -6.78
CA TRP A 97 4.95 -19.35 -7.91
C TRP A 97 6.08 -18.80 -8.79
N ASN A 98 6.48 -17.55 -8.58
CA ASN A 98 7.59 -16.89 -9.29
C ASN A 98 7.49 -16.99 -10.83
N ALA A 99 6.26 -17.03 -11.34
CA ALA A 99 5.98 -17.03 -12.77
C ALA A 99 6.02 -15.59 -13.31
N VAL A 100 6.65 -15.40 -14.47
CA VAL A 100 6.70 -14.09 -15.14
C VAL A 100 5.41 -13.80 -15.90
N ASP A 101 4.64 -14.83 -16.24
CA ASP A 101 3.31 -14.74 -16.85
C ASP A 101 2.51 -16.05 -16.69
N ILE A 102 1.21 -15.99 -16.99
CA ILE A 102 0.28 -17.14 -16.99
C ILE A 102 -0.45 -17.17 -18.33
N VAL A 103 -0.58 -18.37 -18.91
CA VAL A 103 -1.31 -18.61 -20.16
C VAL A 103 -2.43 -19.61 -19.91
N LEU A 104 -3.63 -19.33 -20.43
CA LEU A 104 -4.74 -20.28 -20.37
C LEU A 104 -4.63 -21.32 -21.49
N THR A 105 -5.09 -22.55 -21.23
CA THR A 105 -5.17 -23.62 -22.26
C THR A 105 -5.98 -23.23 -23.48
N THR A 106 -6.85 -22.22 -23.38
CA THR A 106 -7.69 -21.67 -24.45
C THR A 106 -7.02 -20.54 -25.24
N ALA A 107 -5.80 -20.14 -24.89
CA ALA A 107 -5.10 -19.04 -25.56
C ALA A 107 -4.82 -19.37 -27.04
N GLY A 108 -5.10 -18.40 -27.91
CA GLY A 108 -4.86 -18.53 -29.35
C GLY A 108 -3.39 -18.28 -29.73
N PRO A 109 -2.96 -18.65 -30.96
CA PRO A 109 -1.56 -18.54 -31.39
C PRO A 109 -0.99 -17.12 -31.26
N ALA A 110 -1.78 -16.09 -31.59
CA ALA A 110 -1.34 -14.70 -31.52
C ALA A 110 -1.06 -14.23 -30.07
N GLU A 111 -1.86 -14.69 -29.11
CA GLU A 111 -1.67 -14.38 -27.69
C GLU A 111 -0.44 -15.09 -27.14
N ILE A 112 -0.29 -16.37 -27.45
CA ILE A 112 0.87 -17.18 -27.03
C ILE A 112 2.16 -16.55 -27.55
N ASP A 113 2.23 -16.21 -28.84
CA ASP A 113 3.41 -15.57 -29.46
C ASP A 113 3.72 -14.20 -28.82
N ALA A 114 2.71 -13.40 -28.49
CA ALA A 114 2.90 -12.13 -27.80
C ALA A 114 3.47 -12.30 -26.39
N ARG A 115 2.91 -13.22 -25.60
CA ARG A 115 3.34 -13.47 -24.22
C ARG A 115 4.75 -14.09 -24.15
N LEU A 116 5.07 -15.00 -25.07
CA LEU A 116 6.42 -15.56 -25.19
C LEU A 116 7.47 -14.48 -25.48
N ARG A 117 7.20 -13.57 -26.43
CA ARG A 117 8.10 -12.44 -26.72
C ARG A 117 8.26 -11.49 -25.54
N LEU A 118 7.17 -11.21 -24.80
CA LEU A 118 7.22 -10.34 -23.62
C LEU A 118 7.98 -10.99 -22.46
N ALA A 119 7.85 -12.30 -22.26
CA ALA A 119 8.60 -13.04 -21.25
C ALA A 119 10.10 -13.06 -21.57
N GLU A 120 10.47 -13.22 -22.85
CA GLU A 120 11.86 -13.12 -23.31
C GLU A 120 12.43 -11.70 -23.08
N MET A 121 11.66 -10.64 -23.35
CA MET A 121 12.09 -9.26 -23.06
C MET A 121 12.28 -8.97 -21.58
N ARG A 122 11.56 -9.69 -20.70
CA ARG A 122 11.71 -9.61 -19.24
C ARG A 122 12.94 -10.38 -18.73
N ALA A 123 13.55 -11.23 -19.55
CA ALA A 123 14.85 -11.85 -19.29
C ALA A 123 15.98 -10.83 -19.53
N VAL A 124 16.02 -9.78 -18.70
CA VAL A 124 17.20 -8.93 -18.55
C VAL A 124 18.26 -9.74 -17.77
N PRO A 125 19.57 -9.65 -18.09
CA PRO A 125 20.58 -10.36 -17.32
C PRO A 125 20.44 -10.03 -15.84
N ARG A 126 20.11 -11.02 -15.00
CA ARG A 126 20.23 -10.88 -13.55
C ARG A 126 21.72 -10.73 -13.25
N GLU A 127 22.15 -9.54 -12.82
CA GLU A 127 23.28 -9.50 -11.89
C GLU A 127 22.93 -10.41 -10.70
N PRO A 128 23.88 -11.20 -10.17
CA PRO A 128 23.57 -12.23 -9.17
C PRO A 128 23.04 -11.60 -7.88
N ALA A 129 21.72 -11.53 -7.75
CA ALA A 129 21.02 -11.21 -6.51
C ALA A 129 20.72 -12.51 -5.77
N ASP A 130 21.70 -12.94 -4.97
CA ASP A 130 21.61 -13.04 -3.52
C ASP A 130 22.84 -13.79 -3.02
N SER A 131 23.83 -13.03 -2.54
CA SER A 131 24.88 -13.65 -1.74
C SER A 131 24.26 -14.10 -0.41
N PRO A 132 24.52 -15.32 0.07
CA PRO A 132 24.00 -15.76 1.36
C PRO A 132 24.41 -14.75 2.44
N VAL A 133 23.51 -14.46 3.39
CA VAL A 133 23.82 -13.56 4.49
C VAL A 133 24.86 -14.26 5.37
N VAL A 134 26.12 -13.84 5.27
CA VAL A 134 27.23 -14.37 6.05
C VAL A 134 27.51 -13.45 7.24
N ALA A 135 27.31 -13.97 8.44
CA ALA A 135 27.55 -13.25 9.69
C ALA A 135 28.43 -14.10 10.64
N GLY A 136 29.75 -13.96 10.50
CA GLY A 136 30.71 -14.79 11.23
C GLY A 136 30.65 -16.24 10.74
N SER A 137 30.35 -17.19 11.63
CA SER A 137 30.14 -18.60 11.28
C SER A 137 28.71 -18.90 10.79
N LEU A 138 27.79 -17.93 10.83
CA LEU A 138 26.42 -18.07 10.33
C LEU A 138 26.36 -17.85 8.82
N VAL A 139 25.76 -18.78 8.09
CA VAL A 139 25.42 -18.64 6.67
C VAL A 139 23.92 -18.86 6.53
N ILE A 140 23.20 -17.86 6.01
CA ILE A 140 21.78 -17.95 5.70
C ILE A 140 21.63 -17.86 4.18
N ASP A 141 21.07 -18.92 3.60
CA ASP A 141 20.76 -18.99 2.19
C ASP A 141 19.25 -18.76 2.03
N GLU A 142 18.91 -17.57 1.53
CA GLU A 142 17.53 -17.13 1.34
C GLU A 142 16.82 -17.91 0.23
N GLY A 143 17.55 -18.27 -0.83
CA GLY A 143 17.00 -19.02 -1.96
C GLY A 143 16.60 -20.45 -1.61
N SER A 144 17.32 -21.09 -0.68
CA SER A 144 17.04 -22.45 -0.20
C SER A 144 16.31 -22.51 1.14
N TYR A 145 16.06 -21.37 1.79
CA TYR A 145 15.53 -21.30 3.15
C TYR A 145 16.34 -22.13 4.16
N THR A 146 17.67 -22.20 3.98
CA THR A 146 18.55 -22.96 4.86
C THR A 146 19.47 -22.03 5.66
N ALA A 147 19.80 -22.43 6.88
CA ALA A 147 20.79 -21.75 7.70
C ALA A 147 21.79 -22.77 8.25
N SER A 148 23.06 -22.38 8.34
CA SER A 148 24.11 -23.21 8.93
C SER A 148 25.03 -22.39 9.83
N VAL A 149 25.55 -23.01 10.88
CA VAL A 149 26.55 -22.44 11.79
C VAL A 149 27.81 -23.27 11.68
N ALA A 150 28.92 -22.63 11.30
CA ALA A 150 30.21 -23.28 11.05
C ALA A 150 30.10 -24.47 10.07
N GLY A 151 29.24 -24.34 9.05
CA GLY A 151 28.98 -25.36 8.04
C GLY A 151 28.08 -26.53 8.50
N ARG A 152 27.54 -26.48 9.73
CA ARG A 152 26.53 -27.45 10.20
C ARG A 152 25.12 -26.87 10.02
N PRO A 153 24.22 -27.55 9.30
CA PRO A 153 22.86 -27.06 9.11
C PRO A 153 22.13 -26.99 10.46
N ILE A 154 21.37 -25.91 10.66
CA ILE A 154 20.49 -25.73 11.81
C ILE A 154 19.04 -25.86 11.35
N ASP A 155 18.28 -26.72 12.03
CA ASP A 155 16.87 -26.95 11.70
C ASP A 155 15.99 -25.88 12.34
N LEU A 156 15.57 -24.89 11.53
CA LEU A 156 14.75 -23.77 11.94
C LEU A 156 13.33 -23.94 11.42
N THR A 157 12.34 -23.61 12.26
CA THR A 157 10.98 -23.40 11.75
C THR A 157 10.95 -22.13 10.90
N TYR A 158 9.98 -22.01 10.00
CA TYR A 158 9.88 -20.87 9.08
C TYR A 158 10.00 -19.51 9.79
N LYS A 159 9.29 -19.31 10.91
CA LYS A 159 9.36 -18.03 11.66
C LYS A 159 10.64 -17.85 12.46
N GLU A 160 11.33 -18.92 12.85
CA GLU A 160 12.68 -18.80 13.43
C GLU A 160 13.72 -18.43 12.36
N PHE A 161 13.57 -18.97 11.14
CA PHE A 161 14.40 -18.62 9.98
C PHE A 161 14.21 -17.15 9.60
N GLU A 162 12.96 -16.71 9.38
CA GLU A 162 12.65 -15.33 9.00
C GLU A 162 13.11 -14.34 10.07
N LEU A 163 12.96 -14.67 11.37
CA LEU A 163 13.46 -13.84 12.46
C LEU A 163 14.99 -13.75 12.46
N LEU A 164 15.69 -14.88 12.25
CA LEU A 164 17.15 -14.92 12.20
C LEU A 164 17.69 -14.14 10.99
N LYS A 165 17.07 -14.35 9.82
CA LYS A 165 17.35 -13.62 8.58
C LYS A 165 17.21 -12.13 8.79
N PHE A 166 16.05 -11.70 9.29
CA PHE A 166 15.76 -10.29 9.54
C PHE A 166 16.79 -9.65 10.49
N LEU A 167 17.14 -10.33 11.57
CA LEU A 167 18.16 -9.84 12.51
C LEU A 167 19.58 -9.84 11.92
N ALA A 168 19.94 -10.86 11.12
CA ALA A 168 21.26 -11.00 10.51
C ALA A 168 21.50 -10.03 9.34
N GLN A 169 20.45 -9.65 8.61
CA GLN A 169 20.48 -8.59 7.60
C GLN A 169 20.70 -7.19 8.23
N HIS A 170 20.44 -7.05 9.53
CA HIS A 170 20.52 -5.78 10.25
C HIS A 170 21.43 -5.89 11.50
N PRO A 171 22.73 -6.22 11.34
CA PRO A 171 23.63 -6.38 12.47
C PRO A 171 23.77 -5.07 13.25
N ASP A 172 23.94 -5.21 14.56
CA ASP A 172 24.08 -4.15 15.55
C ASP A 172 22.89 -3.17 15.70
N ARG A 173 21.80 -3.37 14.95
CA ARG A 173 20.55 -2.62 15.11
C ARG A 173 19.64 -3.24 16.17
N VAL A 174 19.08 -2.38 17.05
CA VAL A 174 18.10 -2.79 18.05
C VAL A 174 16.70 -2.69 17.47
N PHE A 175 15.93 -3.77 17.56
CA PHE A 175 14.52 -3.79 17.19
C PHE A 175 13.65 -4.04 18.42
N THR A 176 12.54 -3.32 18.52
CA THR A 176 11.54 -3.55 19.56
C THR A 176 10.78 -4.87 19.31
N ARG A 177 10.14 -5.40 20.36
CA ARG A 177 9.32 -6.62 20.21
C ARG A 177 8.12 -6.41 19.29
N ALA A 178 7.56 -5.21 19.25
CA ALA A 178 6.45 -4.89 18.36
C ALA A 178 6.91 -4.87 16.89
N GLN A 179 8.07 -4.24 16.62
CA GLN A 179 8.69 -4.24 15.28
C GLN A 179 9.02 -5.64 14.80
N LEU A 180 9.70 -6.45 15.63
CA LEU A 180 10.02 -7.83 15.26
C LEU A 180 8.77 -8.69 15.06
N LEU A 181 7.68 -8.41 15.79
CA LEU A 181 6.42 -9.11 15.57
C LEU A 181 5.82 -8.72 14.21
N GLN A 182 5.75 -7.43 13.92
CA GLN A 182 5.16 -6.89 12.70
C GLN A 182 5.97 -7.28 11.45
N ASP A 183 7.28 -7.06 11.46
CA ASP A 183 8.14 -7.23 10.29
C ASP A 183 8.37 -8.71 9.94
N VAL A 184 8.23 -9.62 10.91
CA VAL A 184 8.48 -11.06 10.70
C VAL A 184 7.19 -11.90 10.68
N TRP A 185 6.14 -11.53 11.43
CA TRP A 185 4.86 -12.25 11.42
C TRP A 185 3.80 -11.63 10.51
N GLY A 186 3.96 -10.36 10.11
CA GLY A 186 2.98 -9.62 9.32
C GLY A 186 1.95 -8.89 10.20
N TYR A 187 1.29 -7.89 9.62
CA TYR A 187 0.37 -6.98 10.31
C TYR A 187 -0.91 -7.67 10.82
N ASP A 188 -1.27 -8.83 10.28
CA ASP A 188 -2.50 -9.57 10.60
C ASP A 188 -2.34 -10.57 11.77
N TYR A 189 -1.15 -10.67 12.38
CA TYR A 189 -0.89 -11.66 13.42
C TYR A 189 -1.50 -11.29 14.79
N TYR A 190 -2.59 -11.97 15.15
CA TYR A 190 -3.32 -11.85 16.43
C TYR A 190 -2.59 -12.48 17.63
N GLY A 191 -1.37 -12.02 17.94
CA GLY A 191 -0.60 -12.49 19.10
C GLY A 191 0.17 -11.38 19.82
N GLY A 192 0.40 -11.54 21.12
CA GLY A 192 1.16 -10.56 21.90
C GLY A 192 2.67 -10.60 21.60
N THR A 193 3.38 -9.50 21.92
CA THR A 193 4.85 -9.34 21.78
C THR A 193 5.68 -10.44 22.47
N ARG A 194 5.08 -11.19 23.42
CA ARG A 194 5.64 -12.40 24.03
C ARG A 194 5.97 -13.52 23.03
N THR A 195 5.32 -13.53 21.87
CA THR A 195 5.61 -14.49 20.78
C THR A 195 7.05 -14.34 20.31
N VAL A 196 7.54 -13.11 20.16
CA VAL A 196 8.92 -12.82 19.76
C VAL A 196 9.89 -13.38 20.80
N ASP A 197 9.61 -13.19 22.09
CA ASP A 197 10.46 -13.68 23.18
C ASP A 197 10.62 -15.22 23.15
N VAL A 198 9.54 -15.94 22.84
CA VAL A 198 9.55 -17.41 22.71
C VAL A 198 10.41 -17.84 21.53
N HIS A 199 10.28 -17.18 20.39
CA HIS A 199 11.05 -17.51 19.19
C HIS A 199 12.53 -17.14 19.34
N ILE A 200 12.86 -16.01 19.97
CA ILE A 200 14.25 -15.66 20.32
C ILE A 200 14.86 -16.71 21.24
N ARG A 201 14.11 -17.21 22.24
CA ARG A 201 14.61 -18.25 23.14
C ARG A 201 14.88 -19.56 22.40
N ARG A 202 13.98 -20.00 21.53
CA ARG A 202 14.16 -21.22 20.73
C ARG A 202 15.31 -21.08 19.73
N LEU A 203 15.38 -19.93 19.06
CA LEU A 203 16.43 -19.60 18.12
C LEU A 203 17.81 -19.62 18.80
N ARG A 204 17.96 -19.00 19.97
CA ARG A 204 19.19 -19.07 20.79
C ARG A 204 19.59 -20.51 21.11
N ALA A 205 18.64 -21.35 21.51
CA ALA A 205 18.92 -22.76 21.81
C ALA A 205 19.39 -23.55 20.58
N LYS A 206 18.86 -23.24 19.40
CA LYS A 206 19.21 -23.89 18.12
C LYS A 206 20.52 -23.38 17.50
N LEU A 207 20.86 -22.11 17.73
CA LEU A 207 22.13 -21.50 17.30
C LEU A 207 23.34 -22.07 18.07
N GLY A 208 23.12 -22.68 19.23
CA GLY A 208 24.15 -23.28 20.05
C GLY A 208 25.10 -22.26 20.69
N SER A 209 26.04 -22.73 21.52
CA SER A 209 26.93 -21.88 22.32
C SER A 209 27.84 -20.96 21.51
N GLU A 210 28.00 -21.20 20.20
CA GLU A 210 28.81 -20.38 19.29
C GLU A 210 28.14 -19.04 18.93
N LEU A 211 26.81 -19.01 18.79
CA LEU A 211 26.05 -17.82 18.36
C LEU A 211 24.88 -17.46 19.27
N GLU A 212 24.61 -18.22 20.32
CA GLU A 212 23.59 -17.90 21.34
C GLU A 212 23.78 -16.48 21.91
N SER A 213 25.02 -16.07 22.13
CA SER A 213 25.39 -14.75 22.66
C SER A 213 25.33 -13.62 21.62
N ALA A 214 25.21 -13.95 20.33
CA ALA A 214 25.14 -12.98 19.25
C ALA A 214 23.79 -12.25 19.24
N ILE A 215 22.71 -12.89 19.68
CA ILE A 215 21.44 -12.20 19.91
C ILE A 215 21.47 -11.60 21.32
N HIS A 216 21.54 -10.28 21.44
CA HIS A 216 21.51 -9.54 22.71
C HIS A 216 20.09 -9.10 23.08
N THR A 217 19.75 -9.25 24.36
CA THR A 217 18.54 -8.65 24.92
C THR A 217 18.83 -7.23 25.40
N VAL A 218 18.18 -6.23 24.81
CA VAL A 218 18.21 -4.85 25.32
C VAL A 218 17.03 -4.70 26.29
N ARG A 219 17.33 -4.57 27.58
CA ARG A 219 16.32 -4.53 28.65
C ARG A 219 15.27 -3.45 28.35
N ASN A 220 13.99 -3.83 28.48
CA ASN A 220 12.82 -2.98 28.22
C ASN A 220 12.66 -2.44 26.79
N VAL A 221 13.50 -2.84 25.83
CA VAL A 221 13.42 -2.37 24.43
C VAL A 221 13.14 -3.54 23.49
N GLY A 222 14.03 -4.53 23.41
CA GLY A 222 13.88 -5.64 22.47
C GLY A 222 15.17 -6.40 22.23
N TYR A 223 15.50 -6.68 20.97
CA TYR A 223 16.59 -7.57 20.59
C TYR A 223 17.51 -6.94 19.53
N ARG A 224 18.78 -7.33 19.55
CA ARG A 224 19.81 -6.95 18.59
C ARG A 224 20.64 -8.16 18.25
N PHE A 225 21.09 -8.29 17.01
CA PHE A 225 22.05 -9.32 16.61
C PHE A 225 23.44 -8.71 16.35
N SER A 226 24.47 -9.26 16.97
CA SER A 226 25.86 -8.82 16.88
C SER A 226 26.75 -10.05 16.67
N PRO A 227 27.15 -10.37 15.42
CA PRO A 227 27.93 -11.57 15.14
C PRO A 227 29.36 -11.48 15.71
N PRO A 228 29.91 -12.56 16.30
CA PRO A 228 31.29 -12.59 16.75
C PRO A 228 32.25 -12.52 15.55
N GLY A 229 33.06 -11.44 15.46
CA GLY A 229 34.12 -11.31 14.45
C GLY A 229 33.82 -10.41 13.24
N GLY A 230 32.71 -9.68 13.21
CA GLY A 230 32.44 -8.66 12.18
C GLY A 230 33.41 -7.46 12.26
N PRO A 231 33.75 -6.82 11.12
CA PRO A 231 34.76 -5.76 11.09
C PRO A 231 34.31 -4.57 11.94
N ARG A 232 35.09 -4.26 12.98
CA ARG A 232 34.94 -3.03 13.76
C ARG A 232 35.00 -1.84 12.82
N ALA A 233 33.99 -0.98 12.91
CA ALA A 233 33.84 0.27 12.18
C ALA A 233 35.18 1.04 12.06
N GLY A 234 35.72 1.07 10.85
CA GLY A 234 36.86 1.88 10.46
C GLY A 234 36.51 2.59 9.15
N ARG A 235 36.52 3.93 9.16
CA ARG A 235 36.33 4.80 8.01
C ARG A 235 37.22 4.35 6.81
N GLY A 236 36.61 4.11 5.65
CA GLY A 236 37.28 3.80 4.37
C GLY A 236 36.29 3.85 3.19
N PRO A 237 36.72 4.17 1.95
CA PRO A 237 35.93 4.91 0.97
C PRO A 237 35.02 4.03 0.08
N SER A 238 33.92 4.63 -0.40
CA SER A 238 32.91 4.03 -1.30
C SER A 238 33.50 3.52 -2.64
N PRO A 239 32.96 2.43 -3.22
CA PRO A 239 33.35 1.94 -4.54
C PRO A 239 32.77 2.82 -5.66
N PRO A 240 33.39 2.84 -6.87
CA PRO A 240 32.99 3.74 -7.95
C PRO A 240 31.74 3.22 -8.70
N PRO A 241 30.93 4.11 -9.30
CA PRO A 241 29.75 3.71 -10.06
C PRO A 241 30.10 3.15 -11.44
N SER A 242 29.37 2.10 -11.86
CA SER A 242 29.41 1.52 -13.19
C SER A 242 28.79 2.47 -14.21
N THR A 243 29.52 2.69 -15.30
CA THR A 243 29.15 3.63 -16.36
C THR A 243 28.28 2.93 -17.42
N HIS A 244 26.95 3.05 -17.29
CA HIS A 244 26.12 3.18 -18.49
C HIS A 244 25.90 4.67 -18.74
N ARG A 245 26.31 5.12 -19.94
CA ARG A 245 26.32 6.51 -20.37
C ARG A 245 24.89 7.02 -20.54
N ARG A 246 24.23 7.40 -19.45
CA ARG A 246 23.14 8.38 -19.44
C ARG A 246 23.78 9.76 -19.44
N THR A 247 23.26 10.65 -20.27
CA THR A 247 23.55 12.10 -20.25
C THR A 247 23.44 12.61 -18.81
N PRO A 248 24.32 13.51 -18.32
CA PRO A 248 24.28 13.92 -16.92
C PRO A 248 22.94 14.63 -16.66
N MET A 249 22.07 14.03 -15.84
CA MET A 249 20.96 14.75 -15.24
C MET A 249 21.57 15.78 -14.29
N SER A 250 21.19 17.04 -14.46
CA SER A 250 21.45 18.07 -13.45
C SER A 250 20.84 17.61 -12.12
N ALA A 251 21.52 17.91 -11.01
CA ALA A 251 20.97 17.61 -9.69
C ALA A 251 19.57 18.27 -9.57
N PRO A 252 18.54 17.54 -9.08
CA PRO A 252 17.21 18.11 -8.92
C PRO A 252 17.26 19.34 -8.02
N GLU A 253 16.62 20.42 -8.43
CA GLU A 253 16.55 21.67 -7.69
C GLU A 253 15.16 21.85 -7.09
N ILE A 254 15.11 22.17 -5.78
CA ILE A 254 13.88 22.44 -5.06
C ILE A 254 13.68 23.95 -4.96
N ARG A 255 12.53 24.44 -5.43
CA ARG A 255 12.21 25.87 -5.45
C ARG A 255 10.77 26.13 -4.99
N PRO A 256 10.51 27.24 -4.26
CA PRO A 256 9.15 27.74 -4.08
C PRO A 256 8.48 27.98 -5.44
N ALA A 257 7.18 27.68 -5.51
CA ALA A 257 6.34 27.92 -6.68
C ALA A 257 5.21 28.87 -6.32
N THR A 258 4.83 29.74 -7.25
CA THR A 258 3.72 30.68 -7.08
C THR A 258 2.40 30.15 -7.64
N ALA A 259 2.44 29.04 -8.39
CA ALA A 259 1.29 28.36 -8.96
C ALA A 259 1.62 26.87 -9.15
N ALA A 260 0.58 26.03 -9.19
CA ALA A 260 0.72 24.62 -9.51
C ALA A 260 1.21 24.44 -10.97
N PRO A 261 2.23 23.60 -11.24
CA PRO A 261 2.67 23.33 -12.60
C PRO A 261 1.62 22.56 -13.41
N ASP A 262 1.53 22.84 -14.72
CA ASP A 262 0.64 22.09 -15.63
C ASP A 262 0.93 20.57 -15.68
N THR A 263 2.13 20.17 -15.30
CA THR A 263 2.58 18.76 -15.23
C THR A 263 2.23 18.07 -13.91
N LEU A 264 1.70 18.79 -12.92
CA LEU A 264 1.33 18.24 -11.62
C LEU A 264 0.34 17.05 -11.72
N PRO A 265 -0.74 17.11 -12.53
CA PRO A 265 -1.66 15.98 -12.65
C PRO A 265 -0.99 14.67 -13.08
N ALA A 266 0.03 14.74 -13.94
CA ALA A 266 0.78 13.56 -14.39
C ALA A 266 1.63 12.96 -13.26
N LEU A 267 2.27 13.81 -12.45
CA LEU A 267 3.01 13.39 -11.25
C LEU A 267 2.08 12.73 -10.22
N LEU A 268 0.95 13.36 -9.92
CA LEU A 268 -0.04 12.84 -8.98
C LEU A 268 -0.56 11.48 -9.45
N ALA A 269 -0.96 11.36 -10.73
CA ALA A 269 -1.43 10.10 -11.28
C ALA A 269 -0.36 8.99 -11.26
N ALA A 270 0.92 9.33 -11.46
CA ALA A 270 2.01 8.36 -11.37
C ALA A 270 2.24 7.89 -9.93
N ALA A 271 2.21 8.80 -8.96
CA ALA A 271 2.30 8.48 -7.54
C ALA A 271 1.10 7.63 -7.09
N THR A 272 -0.13 8.01 -7.43
CA THR A 272 -1.35 7.25 -7.11
C THR A 272 -1.30 5.81 -7.65
N ARG A 273 -0.81 5.61 -8.89
CA ARG A 273 -0.66 4.26 -9.44
C ARG A 273 0.38 3.41 -8.71
N ALA A 274 1.43 4.04 -8.18
CA ALA A 274 2.48 3.33 -7.45
C ALA A 274 2.08 3.03 -6.00
N ASP A 275 1.33 3.93 -5.37
CA ASP A 275 1.02 3.90 -3.93
C ASP A 275 -0.39 3.39 -3.62
N GLY A 276 -1.23 3.25 -4.63
CA GLY A 276 -2.64 2.87 -4.49
C GLY A 276 -3.53 3.95 -3.85
N SER A 277 -2.94 5.10 -3.46
CA SER A 277 -3.62 6.21 -2.77
C SER A 277 -3.21 7.54 -3.39
N PRO A 278 -4.11 8.52 -3.54
CA PRO A 278 -3.75 9.88 -3.92
C PRO A 278 -2.77 10.48 -2.91
N PRO A 279 -1.68 11.11 -3.37
CA PRO A 279 -0.70 11.69 -2.45
C PRO A 279 -1.11 13.07 -1.92
N LEU A 280 -2.15 13.69 -2.48
CA LEU A 280 -2.73 14.94 -2.01
C LEU A 280 -4.23 14.77 -1.71
N SER A 281 -4.73 15.47 -0.69
CA SER A 281 -6.13 15.54 -0.32
C SER A 281 -6.94 16.51 -1.20
N ASP A 282 -8.24 16.27 -1.33
CA ASP A 282 -9.16 17.15 -2.07
C ASP A 282 -9.13 18.59 -1.56
N GLY A 283 -9.07 18.78 -0.23
CA GLY A 283 -8.97 20.11 0.38
C GLY A 283 -7.73 20.88 -0.07
N LEU A 284 -6.57 20.22 -0.22
CA LEU A 284 -5.37 20.88 -0.75
C LEU A 284 -5.43 21.03 -2.28
N LEU A 285 -6.07 20.12 -3.01
CA LEU A 285 -6.30 20.30 -4.45
C LEU A 285 -7.21 21.50 -4.73
N GLU A 286 -8.27 21.69 -3.95
CA GLU A 286 -9.14 22.87 -3.99
C GLU A 286 -8.36 24.16 -3.65
N ALA A 287 -7.52 24.11 -2.60
CA ALA A 287 -6.64 25.23 -2.25
C ALA A 287 -5.63 25.57 -3.36
N LEU A 288 -5.15 24.58 -4.12
CA LEU A 288 -4.30 24.82 -5.29
C LEU A 288 -5.07 25.47 -6.46
N ALA A 289 -6.34 25.12 -6.64
CA ALA A 289 -7.18 25.70 -7.67
C ALA A 289 -7.54 27.16 -7.37
N GLN A 290 -7.71 27.51 -6.09
CA GLN A 290 -7.98 28.88 -5.62
C GLN A 290 -7.08 29.26 -4.44
N PRO A 291 -5.79 29.60 -4.69
CA PRO A 291 -4.82 29.84 -3.62
C PRO A 291 -5.20 31.05 -2.75
N ALA A 292 -5.51 30.78 -1.48
CA ALA A 292 -5.70 31.81 -0.47
C ALA A 292 -4.35 32.32 0.09
N ALA A 293 -4.38 33.46 0.78
CA ALA A 293 -3.22 33.96 1.52
C ALA A 293 -2.74 32.90 2.53
N GLY A 294 -1.45 32.53 2.46
CA GLY A 294 -0.87 31.45 3.27
C GLY A 294 -0.68 30.11 2.55
N THR A 295 -1.18 29.97 1.31
CA THR A 295 -0.88 28.79 0.47
C THR A 295 0.56 28.85 -0.02
N ARG A 296 1.35 27.82 0.25
CA ARG A 296 2.75 27.68 -0.17
C ARG A 296 2.94 26.43 -1.00
N MET A 297 3.74 26.54 -2.05
CA MET A 297 4.02 25.44 -2.97
C MET A 297 5.52 25.32 -3.20
N TRP A 298 5.99 24.09 -3.41
CA TRP A 298 7.37 23.77 -3.75
C TRP A 298 7.40 22.77 -4.89
N THR A 299 8.36 22.96 -5.78
CA THR A 299 8.61 22.04 -6.90
C THR A 299 10.04 21.54 -6.82
N ALA A 300 10.22 20.26 -7.13
CA ALA A 300 11.53 19.65 -7.35
C ALA A 300 11.63 19.31 -8.84
N THR A 301 12.58 19.90 -9.56
CA THR A 301 12.75 19.68 -11.01
C THR A 301 14.21 19.42 -11.37
N ASP A 302 14.48 18.67 -12.43
CA ASP A 302 15.83 18.54 -13.00
C ASP A 302 16.09 19.52 -14.17
N GLY A 303 15.26 20.56 -14.25
CA GLY A 303 15.27 21.58 -15.31
C GLY A 303 14.25 21.33 -16.42
N ALA A 304 13.86 20.08 -16.69
CA ALA A 304 12.87 19.75 -17.72
C ALA A 304 11.65 18.99 -17.16
N GLU A 305 11.85 18.16 -16.14
CA GLU A 305 10.81 17.29 -15.59
C GLU A 305 10.44 17.69 -14.15
N LEU A 306 9.15 17.58 -13.80
CA LEU A 306 8.67 17.72 -12.43
C LEU A 306 8.85 16.39 -11.70
N LEU A 307 9.81 16.35 -10.79
CA LEU A 307 10.20 15.15 -10.04
C LEU A 307 9.57 15.10 -8.64
N GLY A 308 9.09 16.22 -8.12
CA GLY A 308 8.42 16.28 -6.83
C GLY A 308 7.63 17.57 -6.65
N PHE A 309 6.63 17.49 -5.78
CA PHE A 309 5.74 18.60 -5.48
C PHE A 309 5.38 18.57 -4.00
N GLY A 310 5.37 19.73 -3.37
CA GLY A 310 4.92 19.93 -2.00
C GLY A 310 3.98 21.11 -1.91
N VAL A 311 2.98 21.01 -1.05
CA VAL A 311 2.03 22.09 -0.78
C VAL A 311 1.77 22.17 0.72
N ALA A 312 1.59 23.38 1.21
CA ALA A 312 1.09 23.65 2.54
C ALA A 312 0.05 24.76 2.49
N ALA A 313 -1.07 24.56 3.17
CA ALA A 313 -2.13 25.55 3.32
C ALA A 313 -2.78 25.39 4.69
N ALA A 314 -3.57 26.37 5.11
CA ALA A 314 -4.38 26.27 6.33
C ALA A 314 -5.86 26.26 5.97
N PRO A 315 -6.41 25.13 5.47
CA PRO A 315 -7.84 24.98 5.38
C PRO A 315 -8.40 24.82 6.82
N GLY A 316 -8.71 25.94 7.49
CA GLY A 316 -9.31 25.96 8.84
C GLY A 316 -8.38 26.39 9.98
N GLU A 317 -8.56 25.85 11.19
CA GLU A 317 -7.83 26.27 12.41
C GLU A 317 -6.35 25.81 12.47
N ARG A 318 -5.91 24.88 11.59
CA ARG A 318 -4.54 24.35 11.58
C ARG A 318 -3.97 24.24 10.16
N GLY A 319 -2.67 24.48 10.02
CA GLY A 319 -1.95 24.24 8.76
C GLY A 319 -1.82 22.74 8.46
N ALA A 320 -2.01 22.37 7.19
CA ALA A 320 -1.76 21.05 6.63
C ALA A 320 -0.68 21.13 5.54
N ALA A 321 0.20 20.15 5.49
CA ALA A 321 1.25 20.04 4.48
C ALA A 321 1.30 18.61 3.90
N GLU A 322 1.45 18.51 2.59
CA GLU A 322 1.49 17.24 1.87
C GLU A 322 2.55 17.33 0.76
N ALA A 323 3.26 16.22 0.51
CA ALA A 323 4.35 16.18 -0.45
C ALA A 323 4.44 14.83 -1.16
N THR A 324 4.88 14.86 -2.42
CA THR A 324 5.10 13.66 -3.22
C THR A 324 6.31 13.80 -4.12
N VAL A 325 6.90 12.66 -4.47
CA VAL A 325 7.99 12.55 -5.45
C VAL A 325 7.70 11.44 -6.44
N ALA A 326 8.15 11.60 -7.67
CA ALA A 326 7.94 10.65 -8.73
C ALA A 326 8.50 9.27 -8.34
N PRO A 327 7.77 8.16 -8.59
CA PRO A 327 8.23 6.81 -8.21
C PRO A 327 9.64 6.48 -8.71
N ALA A 328 10.00 6.95 -9.91
CA ALA A 328 11.29 6.70 -10.55
C ALA A 328 12.51 7.31 -9.82
N VAL A 329 12.31 8.29 -8.93
CA VAL A 329 13.38 8.98 -8.20
C VAL A 329 13.31 8.74 -6.69
N ARG A 330 12.50 7.78 -6.23
CA ARG A 330 12.47 7.37 -4.82
C ARG A 330 13.79 6.71 -4.42
N GLY A 331 14.12 6.80 -3.13
CA GLY A 331 15.40 6.29 -2.59
C GLY A 331 16.63 7.15 -2.92
N THR A 332 16.47 8.28 -3.61
CA THR A 332 17.56 9.20 -3.96
C THR A 332 17.84 10.28 -2.90
N GLY A 333 16.97 10.41 -1.90
CA GLY A 333 17.00 11.48 -0.90
C GLY A 333 16.11 12.69 -1.24
N LEU A 334 15.64 12.84 -2.49
CA LEU A 334 14.88 14.00 -2.95
C LEU A 334 13.63 14.31 -2.11
N GLY A 335 12.88 13.29 -1.71
CA GLY A 335 11.69 13.47 -0.87
C GLY A 335 12.04 14.03 0.51
N GLY A 336 13.16 13.59 1.09
CA GLY A 336 13.64 14.14 2.36
C GLY A 336 14.10 15.58 2.24
N ASP A 337 14.80 15.92 1.14
CA ASP A 337 15.22 17.30 0.88
C ASP A 337 14.03 18.23 0.63
N LEU A 338 13.00 17.76 -0.09
CA LEU A 338 11.76 18.50 -0.31
C LEU A 338 11.05 18.77 1.02
N VAL A 339 10.80 17.74 1.84
CA VAL A 339 10.11 17.89 3.13
C VAL A 339 10.92 18.77 4.10
N ARG A 340 12.24 18.61 4.19
CA ARG A 340 13.11 19.50 4.99
C ARG A 340 13.04 20.96 4.55
N THR A 341 12.98 21.19 3.24
CA THR A 341 12.84 22.54 2.68
C THR A 341 11.48 23.15 3.04
N MET A 342 10.41 22.36 2.94
CA MET A 342 9.06 22.77 3.34
C MET A 342 9.00 23.10 4.83
N ASP A 343 9.45 22.18 5.69
CA ASP A 343 9.49 22.33 7.15
C ASP A 343 10.26 23.59 7.58
N SER A 344 11.47 23.78 7.03
CA SER A 344 12.28 24.97 7.31
C SER A 344 11.58 26.27 6.89
N ALA A 345 10.92 26.27 5.72
CA ALA A 345 10.22 27.44 5.21
C ALA A 345 8.93 27.77 5.97
N LEU A 346 8.24 26.74 6.49
CA LEU A 346 7.05 26.88 7.34
C LEU A 346 7.43 27.37 8.74
N ALA A 347 8.49 26.80 9.32
CA ALA A 347 9.03 27.26 10.60
C ALA A 347 9.52 28.71 10.55
N ALA A 348 10.22 29.11 9.48
CA ALA A 348 10.68 30.48 9.28
C ALA A 348 9.53 31.49 9.10
N ALA A 349 8.35 31.01 8.74
CA ALA A 349 7.15 31.82 8.60
C ALA A 349 6.27 31.84 9.85
N GLU A 350 6.64 31.11 10.91
CA GLU A 350 5.80 30.89 12.10
C GLU A 350 4.43 30.27 11.75
N GLU A 351 4.41 29.44 10.70
CA GLU A 351 3.22 28.76 10.17
C GLU A 351 3.42 27.22 10.28
N PRO A 352 3.54 26.64 11.48
CA PRO A 352 3.75 25.20 11.63
C PRO A 352 2.55 24.43 11.05
N ALA A 353 2.84 23.43 10.23
CA ALA A 353 1.84 22.61 9.57
C ALA A 353 1.95 21.14 9.99
N TRP A 354 0.82 20.44 9.95
CA TRP A 354 0.76 19.01 10.15
C TRP A 354 1.02 18.33 8.82
N PHE A 355 2.03 17.45 8.77
CA PHE A 355 2.30 16.68 7.56
C PHE A 355 1.36 15.48 7.46
N TRP A 356 0.61 15.38 6.37
CA TRP A 356 -0.26 14.24 6.12
C TRP A 356 0.43 13.19 5.25
N SER A 357 0.24 11.93 5.61
CA SER A 357 0.63 10.76 4.82
C SER A 357 -0.59 9.92 4.51
N HIS A 358 -1.01 9.93 3.24
CA HIS A 358 -2.10 9.10 2.77
C HIS A 358 -1.62 7.68 2.52
N GLY A 359 -2.20 6.69 3.22
CA GLY A 359 -1.75 5.29 3.17
C GLY A 359 -0.59 4.94 4.12
N ASP A 360 -0.27 5.81 5.09
CA ASP A 360 0.79 5.60 6.11
C ASP A 360 2.12 5.11 5.52
N HIS A 361 2.58 5.80 4.46
CA HIS A 361 3.73 5.35 3.70
C HIS A 361 4.99 5.29 4.61
N PRO A 362 5.77 4.18 4.64
CA PRO A 362 6.89 4.01 5.58
C PRO A 362 7.95 5.12 5.49
N ALA A 363 8.18 5.66 4.28
CA ALA A 363 9.07 6.81 4.09
C ALA A 363 8.59 8.07 4.80
N ALA A 364 7.27 8.32 4.88
CA ALA A 364 6.72 9.45 5.61
C ALA A 364 6.92 9.28 7.13
N ALA A 365 6.69 8.07 7.67
CA ALA A 365 6.96 7.76 9.07
C ALA A 365 8.45 7.93 9.44
N HIS A 366 9.35 7.54 8.54
CA HIS A 366 10.78 7.74 8.69
C HIS A 366 11.16 9.23 8.73
N LEU A 367 10.68 10.02 7.76
CA LEU A 367 10.95 11.46 7.69
C LEU A 367 10.35 12.20 8.89
N ALA A 368 9.14 11.85 9.31
CA ALA A 368 8.53 12.43 10.50
C ALA A 368 9.39 12.21 11.74
N THR A 369 9.89 10.97 11.93
CA THR A 369 10.79 10.65 13.04
C THR A 369 12.11 11.43 12.97
N GLU A 370 12.70 11.55 11.78
CA GLU A 370 13.95 12.29 11.54
C GLU A 370 13.80 13.78 11.89
N LEU A 371 12.65 14.37 11.54
CA LEU A 371 12.36 15.80 11.76
C LEU A 371 11.75 16.10 13.14
N GLY A 372 11.62 15.08 14.01
CA GLY A 372 11.06 15.26 15.35
C GLY A 372 9.55 15.47 15.39
N TYR A 373 8.85 15.18 14.29
CA TYR A 373 7.40 15.14 14.25
C TYR A 373 6.88 13.91 15.02
N THR A 374 5.69 14.03 15.57
CA THR A 374 5.04 12.94 16.30
C THR A 374 3.77 12.49 15.59
N ARG A 375 3.48 11.20 15.62
CA ARG A 375 2.24 10.67 15.05
C ARG A 375 1.05 11.22 15.84
N GLY A 376 0.18 11.96 15.15
CA GLY A 376 -0.90 12.74 15.75
C GLY A 376 -2.25 12.04 15.64
N ARG A 377 -2.91 12.18 14.49
CA ARG A 377 -4.23 11.56 14.20
C ARG A 377 -4.08 10.45 13.18
N GLU A 378 -4.93 9.43 13.32
CA GLU A 378 -5.10 8.35 12.36
C GLU A 378 -6.55 8.35 11.86
N LEU A 379 -6.70 8.69 10.58
CA LEU A 379 -7.98 8.73 9.89
C LEU A 379 -8.11 7.47 9.04
N LEU A 380 -9.11 6.64 9.34
CA LEU A 380 -9.39 5.43 8.58
C LEU A 380 -10.29 5.78 7.40
N GLN A 381 -9.87 5.44 6.19
CA GLN A 381 -10.77 5.35 5.06
C GLN A 381 -11.41 3.96 5.07
N LEU A 382 -12.73 3.93 5.12
CA LEU A 382 -13.50 2.70 4.96
C LEU A 382 -14.24 2.76 3.63
N ARG A 383 -14.35 1.62 2.96
CA ARG A 383 -15.07 1.49 1.69
C ARG A 383 -15.90 0.22 1.70
N THR A 384 -17.00 0.23 0.98
CA THR A 384 -17.83 -0.97 0.75
C THR A 384 -17.30 -1.78 -0.43
N ASP A 385 -17.61 -3.08 -0.45
CA ASP A 385 -17.64 -3.85 -1.70
C ASP A 385 -18.60 -3.18 -2.71
N PRO A 386 -18.56 -3.54 -4.02
CA PRO A 386 -19.50 -2.99 -5.00
C PRO A 386 -20.93 -2.99 -4.46
N VAL A 387 -21.64 -1.87 -4.56
CA VAL A 387 -22.97 -1.72 -3.93
C VAL A 387 -24.01 -2.70 -4.46
N ALA A 388 -23.77 -3.27 -5.64
CA ALA A 388 -24.59 -4.34 -6.22
C ALA A 388 -24.53 -5.65 -5.41
N GLU A 389 -23.49 -5.84 -4.60
CA GLU A 389 -23.26 -7.02 -3.77
C GLU A 389 -23.62 -6.78 -2.29
N LEU A 390 -23.92 -5.53 -1.92
CA LEU A 390 -24.32 -5.16 -0.57
C LEU A 390 -25.78 -5.53 -0.29
N ASP A 391 -26.02 -6.26 0.80
CA ASP A 391 -27.34 -6.37 1.41
C ASP A 391 -27.64 -5.12 2.25
N LEU A 392 -27.94 -4.01 1.57
CA LEU A 392 -28.19 -2.73 2.22
C LEU A 392 -29.60 -2.72 2.85
N PRO A 393 -29.74 -2.63 4.19
CA PRO A 393 -31.06 -2.63 4.84
C PRO A 393 -31.89 -1.42 4.43
N ALA A 394 -33.22 -1.53 4.53
CA ALA A 394 -34.10 -0.39 4.34
C ALA A 394 -33.88 0.66 5.45
N PRO A 395 -33.98 1.98 5.15
CA PRO A 395 -33.91 3.02 6.17
C PRO A 395 -35.03 2.83 7.21
N ALA A 396 -34.65 2.70 8.48
CA ALA A 396 -35.59 2.50 9.59
C ALA A 396 -35.38 3.59 10.66
N PRO A 397 -35.90 4.81 10.45
CA PRO A 397 -35.80 5.87 11.45
C PRO A 397 -36.58 5.49 12.74
N PRO A 398 -36.10 5.90 13.92
CA PRO A 398 -36.84 5.69 15.17
C PRO A 398 -38.23 6.33 15.15
N ALA A 399 -39.13 5.87 16.02
CA ALA A 399 -40.48 6.42 16.13
C ALA A 399 -40.46 7.94 16.36
N GLY A 400 -41.27 8.67 15.59
CA GLY A 400 -41.34 10.14 15.63
C GLY A 400 -40.20 10.86 14.91
N VAL A 401 -39.26 10.14 14.30
CA VAL A 401 -38.19 10.71 13.46
C VAL A 401 -38.56 10.57 11.99
N THR A 402 -38.43 11.66 11.24
CA THR A 402 -38.56 11.67 9.78
C THR A 402 -37.21 12.01 9.17
N ILE A 403 -36.84 11.35 8.07
CA ILE A 403 -35.66 11.69 7.26
C ILE A 403 -36.16 12.27 5.95
N ARG A 404 -35.69 13.47 5.61
CA ARG A 404 -36.06 14.20 4.37
C ARG A 404 -34.85 14.90 3.77
N PRO A 405 -34.87 15.28 2.50
CA PRO A 405 -33.89 16.20 1.94
C PRO A 405 -33.84 17.53 2.69
N PHE A 406 -32.68 18.17 2.66
CA PHE A 406 -32.49 19.55 3.08
C PHE A 406 -33.40 20.48 2.27
N ALA A 407 -33.97 21.46 2.96
CA ALA A 407 -34.77 22.53 2.39
C ALA A 407 -34.17 23.89 2.79
N PRO A 408 -34.22 24.90 1.90
CA PRO A 408 -33.83 26.26 2.25
C PRO A 408 -34.56 26.73 3.52
N GLY A 409 -33.80 27.24 4.49
CA GLY A 409 -34.27 27.56 5.85
C GLY A 409 -33.83 26.57 6.93
N ASP A 410 -33.34 25.38 6.58
CA ASP A 410 -32.78 24.42 7.55
C ASP A 410 -31.37 24.80 8.04
N GLU A 411 -30.72 25.80 7.43
CA GLU A 411 -29.28 26.01 7.59
C GLU A 411 -28.90 26.37 9.04
N ASP A 412 -29.70 27.16 9.75
CA ASP A 412 -29.40 27.52 11.16
C ASP A 412 -29.43 26.29 12.06
N GLU A 413 -30.39 25.40 11.84
CA GLU A 413 -30.53 24.18 12.62
C GLU A 413 -29.50 23.12 12.22
N TRP A 414 -29.15 23.02 10.93
CA TRP A 414 -28.02 22.21 10.46
C TRP A 414 -26.72 22.69 11.12
N LEU A 415 -26.42 24.00 11.08
CA LEU A 415 -25.24 24.58 11.70
C LEU A 415 -25.19 24.29 13.20
N ARG A 416 -26.33 24.43 13.90
CA ARG A 416 -26.44 24.14 15.33
C ARG A 416 -26.10 22.68 15.63
N VAL A 417 -26.65 21.74 14.87
CA VAL A 417 -26.39 20.30 15.05
C VAL A 417 -24.94 19.95 14.70
N ASN A 418 -24.39 20.52 13.62
CA ASN A 418 -22.99 20.34 13.25
C ASN A 418 -22.05 20.77 14.39
N ASN A 419 -22.21 22.00 14.87
CA ASN A 419 -21.37 22.53 15.93
C ASN A 419 -21.53 21.81 17.27
N ALA A 420 -22.69 21.21 17.53
CA ALA A 420 -22.90 20.37 18.72
C ALA A 420 -22.28 18.97 18.57
N ALA A 421 -22.42 18.33 17.41
CA ALA A 421 -21.90 16.99 17.15
C ALA A 421 -20.36 16.97 17.04
N PHE A 422 -19.78 18.07 16.57
CA PHE A 422 -18.35 18.22 16.28
C PHE A 422 -17.68 19.30 17.13
N ASP A 423 -18.19 19.58 18.34
CA ASP A 423 -17.64 20.61 19.25
C ASP A 423 -16.15 20.42 19.58
N TRP A 424 -15.67 19.18 19.48
CA TRP A 424 -14.30 18.73 19.68
C TRP A 424 -13.46 18.70 18.39
N HIS A 425 -14.06 18.77 17.20
CA HIS A 425 -13.36 18.57 15.93
C HIS A 425 -12.72 19.87 15.43
N PRO A 426 -11.41 19.88 15.10
CA PRO A 426 -10.70 21.11 14.73
C PRO A 426 -11.13 21.71 13.37
N GLU A 427 -11.65 20.90 12.45
CA GLU A 427 -12.01 21.33 11.08
C GLU A 427 -13.53 21.34 10.82
N GLN A 428 -14.31 20.66 11.65
CA GLN A 428 -15.77 20.51 11.48
C GLN A 428 -16.52 21.19 12.62
N GLY A 429 -15.85 21.47 13.74
CA GLY A 429 -16.40 22.28 14.81
C GLY A 429 -16.35 23.77 14.51
N ARG A 430 -17.20 24.54 15.20
CA ARG A 430 -17.24 26.02 15.15
C ARG A 430 -17.47 26.63 13.76
N GLN A 431 -18.15 25.91 12.87
CA GLN A 431 -18.58 26.49 11.60
C GLN A 431 -19.46 27.71 11.84
N THR A 432 -19.35 28.69 10.96
CA THR A 432 -20.15 29.90 10.96
C THR A 432 -21.27 29.82 9.93
N ARG A 433 -22.23 30.75 10.02
CA ARG A 433 -23.28 30.87 9.01
C ARG A 433 -22.71 31.16 7.63
N ALA A 434 -21.62 31.92 7.54
CA ALA A 434 -20.96 32.23 6.28
C ALA A 434 -20.34 30.99 5.63
N ASP A 435 -19.75 30.09 6.43
CA ASP A 435 -19.18 28.82 5.93
C ASP A 435 -20.28 27.94 5.35
N LEU A 436 -21.43 27.85 6.04
CA LEU A 436 -22.57 27.08 5.56
C LEU A 436 -23.23 27.71 4.33
N ASP A 437 -23.36 29.04 4.31
CA ASP A 437 -23.88 29.77 3.15
C ASP A 437 -22.98 29.54 1.92
N ALA A 438 -21.66 29.47 2.09
CA ALA A 438 -20.73 29.14 1.02
C ALA A 438 -20.95 27.73 0.46
N ILE A 439 -21.29 26.75 1.32
CA ILE A 439 -21.63 25.38 0.90
C ILE A 439 -22.94 25.39 0.10
N VAL A 440 -24.02 25.95 0.65
CA VAL A 440 -25.36 25.85 0.03
C VAL A 440 -25.54 26.73 -1.20
N THR A 441 -24.67 27.72 -1.40
CA THR A 441 -24.66 28.58 -2.60
C THR A 441 -23.63 28.16 -3.65
N ALA A 442 -22.82 27.13 -3.37
CA ALA A 442 -21.86 26.62 -4.33
C ALA A 442 -22.56 26.11 -5.60
N PRO A 443 -22.02 26.35 -6.81
CA PRO A 443 -22.67 25.96 -8.07
C PRO A 443 -22.99 24.47 -8.23
N GLY A 444 -22.27 23.61 -7.48
CA GLY A 444 -22.47 22.16 -7.48
C GLY A 444 -23.34 21.64 -6.33
N PHE A 445 -23.86 22.50 -5.46
CA PHE A 445 -24.67 22.07 -4.32
C PHE A 445 -26.04 21.58 -4.77
N VAL A 446 -26.39 20.36 -4.36
CA VAL A 446 -27.70 19.76 -4.61
C VAL A 446 -28.38 19.51 -3.26
N PRO A 447 -29.52 20.17 -2.95
CA PRO A 447 -30.24 19.98 -1.68
C PRO A 447 -30.56 18.52 -1.34
N ALA A 448 -30.80 17.69 -2.35
CA ALA A 448 -31.08 16.27 -2.16
C ALA A 448 -29.88 15.46 -1.61
N ASP A 449 -28.66 15.96 -1.77
CA ASP A 449 -27.44 15.29 -1.29
C ASP A 449 -27.23 15.51 0.22
N VAL A 450 -28.03 16.36 0.85
CA VAL A 450 -28.05 16.56 2.30
C VAL A 450 -29.37 16.03 2.85
N LEU A 451 -29.29 15.00 3.69
CA LEU A 451 -30.44 14.44 4.39
C LEU A 451 -30.54 15.02 5.79
N ILE A 452 -31.74 15.41 6.20
CA ILE A 452 -32.08 15.98 7.49
C ILE A 452 -32.94 14.99 8.27
N ALA A 453 -32.54 14.67 9.50
CA ALA A 453 -33.37 13.96 10.46
C ALA A 453 -34.08 14.96 11.37
N GLU A 454 -35.39 14.88 11.41
CA GLU A 454 -36.26 15.80 12.14
C GLU A 454 -37.15 15.05 13.14
N ARG A 455 -37.36 15.66 14.31
CA ARG A 455 -38.32 15.19 15.31
C ARG A 455 -38.96 16.41 15.96
N GLU A 456 -40.30 16.43 15.99
CA GLU A 456 -41.08 17.55 16.58
C GLU A 456 -40.66 18.91 16.01
N ASP A 457 -40.58 19.03 14.68
CA ASP A 457 -40.20 20.25 13.95
C ASP A 457 -38.79 20.78 14.27
N ARG A 458 -37.91 19.93 14.83
CA ARG A 458 -36.52 20.27 15.13
C ARG A 458 -35.55 19.31 14.46
N VAL A 459 -34.49 19.86 13.87
CA VAL A 459 -33.40 19.04 13.31
C VAL A 459 -32.60 18.41 14.44
N ILE A 460 -32.45 17.10 14.36
CA ILE A 460 -31.73 16.28 15.35
C ILE A 460 -30.53 15.56 14.75
N GLY A 461 -30.34 15.64 13.44
CA GLY A 461 -29.20 15.04 12.74
C GLY A 461 -29.22 15.38 11.26
N PHE A 462 -28.08 15.20 10.61
CA PHE A 462 -27.95 15.35 9.17
C PHE A 462 -26.93 14.37 8.59
N HIS A 463 -27.00 14.15 7.28
CA HIS A 463 -26.03 13.40 6.51
C HIS A 463 -25.84 14.08 5.15
N HIS A 464 -24.70 14.74 4.98
CA HIS A 464 -24.24 15.30 3.72
C HIS A 464 -23.46 14.22 2.96
N THR A 465 -23.89 13.94 1.73
CA THR A 465 -23.28 12.97 0.82
C THR A 465 -22.62 13.67 -0.36
N LYS A 466 -21.63 13.03 -0.99
CA LYS A 466 -21.03 13.48 -2.25
C LYS A 466 -20.90 12.33 -3.24
N LEU A 467 -20.99 12.61 -4.54
CA LEU A 467 -20.78 11.62 -5.59
C LEU A 467 -19.62 12.03 -6.50
N HIS A 468 -18.57 11.23 -6.48
CA HIS A 468 -17.34 11.41 -7.26
C HIS A 468 -17.38 10.53 -8.51
N ARG A 469 -17.66 11.13 -9.67
CA ARG A 469 -17.71 10.41 -10.96
C ARG A 469 -16.33 10.18 -11.58
N ASP A 470 -15.37 11.05 -11.26
CA ASP A 470 -13.99 10.99 -11.76
C ASP A 470 -13.03 10.45 -10.69
N HIS A 471 -13.50 9.56 -9.82
CA HIS A 471 -12.71 9.02 -8.71
C HIS A 471 -11.50 8.20 -9.23
N PRO A 472 -10.31 8.29 -8.60
CA PRO A 472 -9.10 7.60 -9.08
C PRO A 472 -9.22 6.08 -9.23
N SER A 473 -10.17 5.43 -8.54
CA SER A 473 -10.45 4.00 -8.71
C SER A 473 -11.19 3.65 -10.00
N GLY A 474 -11.63 4.63 -10.79
CA GLY A 474 -12.40 4.44 -12.03
C GLY A 474 -13.89 4.10 -11.83
N ALA A 475 -14.29 3.67 -10.63
CA ALA A 475 -15.67 3.49 -10.23
C ALA A 475 -16.32 4.81 -9.81
N ALA A 476 -17.64 4.98 -10.03
CA ALA A 476 -18.39 6.09 -9.47
C ALA A 476 -18.50 5.92 -7.94
N THR A 477 -17.84 6.79 -7.17
CA THR A 477 -17.72 6.62 -5.72
C THR A 477 -18.64 7.60 -4.98
N GLY A 478 -19.58 7.06 -4.21
CA GLY A 478 -20.34 7.82 -3.23
C GLY A 478 -19.53 8.00 -1.94
N GLU A 479 -19.68 9.14 -1.27
CA GLU A 479 -18.99 9.45 -0.04
C GLU A 479 -20.00 9.84 1.05
N VAL A 480 -19.88 9.23 2.23
CA VAL A 480 -20.46 9.76 3.48
C VAL A 480 -19.58 10.91 3.92
N TYR A 481 -19.85 12.10 3.38
CA TYR A 481 -18.98 13.27 3.54
C TYR A 481 -19.01 13.82 4.97
N VAL A 482 -20.20 14.16 5.49
CA VAL A 482 -20.35 14.54 6.90
C VAL A 482 -21.66 13.99 7.45
N ILE A 483 -21.58 13.31 8.59
CA ILE A 483 -22.76 12.83 9.33
C ILE A 483 -22.70 13.27 10.78
N GLY A 484 -23.72 14.00 11.22
CA GLY A 484 -23.81 14.55 12.58
C GLY A 484 -25.16 14.23 13.21
N VAL A 485 -25.15 13.91 14.51
CA VAL A 485 -26.37 13.73 15.31
C VAL A 485 -26.23 14.58 16.56
N ASP A 486 -27.28 15.31 16.91
CA ASP A 486 -27.29 16.18 18.09
C ASP A 486 -27.07 15.32 19.36
N PRO A 487 -25.99 15.57 20.14
CA PRO A 487 -25.68 14.76 21.32
C PRO A 487 -26.72 14.91 22.44
N ALA A 488 -27.53 15.98 22.45
CA ALA A 488 -28.62 16.16 23.41
C ALA A 488 -29.81 15.23 23.14
N VAL A 489 -29.82 14.53 21.99
CA VAL A 489 -30.91 13.66 21.59
C VAL A 489 -30.63 12.23 22.03
N HIS A 490 -31.37 11.76 23.04
CA HIS A 490 -31.37 10.35 23.44
C HIS A 490 -32.17 9.46 22.46
N ALA A 491 -31.84 9.51 21.16
CA ALA A 491 -32.47 8.68 20.14
C ALA A 491 -31.47 7.69 19.54
N SER A 492 -31.36 6.51 20.19
CA SER A 492 -30.60 5.40 19.65
C SER A 492 -31.09 5.05 18.25
N GLY A 493 -30.18 4.99 17.28
CA GLY A 493 -30.47 4.55 15.91
C GLY A 493 -30.64 5.67 14.87
N VAL A 494 -30.69 6.95 15.24
CA VAL A 494 -30.78 8.06 14.26
C VAL A 494 -29.56 8.07 13.33
N GLY A 495 -28.35 7.97 13.87
CA GLY A 495 -27.12 7.91 13.06
C GLY A 495 -27.11 6.73 12.08
N ARG A 496 -27.59 5.55 12.52
CA ARG A 496 -27.75 4.39 11.63
C ARG A 496 -28.76 4.67 10.52
N ALA A 497 -29.93 5.21 10.86
CA ALA A 497 -30.98 5.50 9.90
C ALA A 497 -30.54 6.55 8.86
N LEU A 498 -29.83 7.60 9.30
CA LEU A 498 -29.23 8.60 8.42
C LEU A 498 -28.15 8.00 7.51
N THR A 499 -27.25 7.17 8.05
CA THR A 499 -26.19 6.51 7.27
C THR A 499 -26.82 5.66 6.16
N VAL A 500 -27.78 4.80 6.52
CA VAL A 500 -28.48 3.91 5.58
C VAL A 500 -29.27 4.72 4.55
N ALA A 501 -29.99 5.76 4.95
CA ALA A 501 -30.72 6.63 4.02
C ALA A 501 -29.79 7.31 3.01
N GLY A 502 -28.63 7.79 3.45
CA GLY A 502 -27.64 8.41 2.55
C GLY A 502 -26.97 7.39 1.62
N MET A 503 -26.70 6.17 2.07
CA MET A 503 -26.24 5.09 1.19
C MET A 503 -27.27 4.79 0.09
N HIS A 504 -28.57 4.70 0.43
CA HIS A 504 -29.64 4.52 -0.57
C HIS A 504 -29.70 5.69 -1.55
N HIS A 505 -29.52 6.93 -1.08
CA HIS A 505 -29.45 8.12 -1.94
C HIS A 505 -28.27 8.07 -2.91
N LEU A 506 -27.09 7.69 -2.43
CA LEU A 506 -25.87 7.54 -3.24
C LEU A 506 -26.03 6.46 -4.30
N VAL A 507 -26.55 5.28 -3.92
CA VAL A 507 -26.83 4.18 -4.84
C VAL A 507 -27.85 4.62 -5.90
N GLY A 508 -28.94 5.28 -5.49
CA GLY A 508 -29.94 5.83 -6.41
C GLY A 508 -29.39 6.90 -7.36
N SER A 509 -28.33 7.59 -6.96
CA SER A 509 -27.64 8.62 -7.75
C SER A 509 -26.53 8.06 -8.66
N GLY A 510 -26.31 6.74 -8.60
CA GLY A 510 -25.37 6.00 -9.46
C GLY A 510 -24.00 5.71 -8.84
N ALA A 511 -23.87 5.70 -7.52
CA ALA A 511 -22.67 5.19 -6.87
C ALA A 511 -22.50 3.67 -7.11
N GLU A 512 -21.30 3.25 -7.48
CA GLU A 512 -20.90 1.84 -7.60
C GLU A 512 -20.25 1.31 -6.32
N VAL A 513 -19.68 2.21 -5.52
CA VAL A 513 -19.10 1.96 -4.19
C VAL A 513 -19.41 3.14 -3.29
N VAL A 514 -19.42 2.91 -1.97
CA VAL A 514 -19.51 3.98 -0.97
C VAL A 514 -18.27 3.96 -0.08
N GLU A 515 -17.69 5.12 0.17
CA GLU A 515 -16.58 5.34 1.09
C GLU A 515 -16.87 6.38 2.17
N LEU A 516 -16.05 6.40 3.20
CA LEU A 516 -16.10 7.37 4.28
C LEU A 516 -14.76 7.46 5.00
N TYR A 517 -14.59 8.55 5.75
CA TYR A 517 -13.43 8.77 6.61
C TYR A 517 -13.88 8.86 8.07
N VAL A 518 -13.20 8.14 8.96
CA VAL A 518 -13.54 8.10 10.38
C VAL A 518 -12.28 8.03 11.24
N GLU A 519 -12.26 8.78 12.34
CA GLU A 519 -11.18 8.70 13.34
C GLU A 519 -11.05 7.27 13.87
N SER A 520 -9.81 6.78 13.96
CA SER A 520 -9.51 5.40 14.36
C SER A 520 -10.03 5.04 15.76
N ASP A 521 -10.12 6.02 16.66
CA ASP A 521 -10.58 5.88 18.04
C ASP A 521 -12.10 6.01 18.21
N ASN A 522 -12.84 6.39 17.14
CA ASN A 522 -14.31 6.47 17.14
C ASN A 522 -14.95 5.08 16.99
N THR A 523 -14.79 4.26 18.03
CA THR A 523 -15.29 2.88 18.09
C THR A 523 -16.80 2.75 17.79
N PRO A 524 -17.70 3.63 18.29
CA PRO A 524 -19.13 3.55 17.99
C PRO A 524 -19.44 3.72 16.50
N ALA A 525 -18.83 4.71 15.83
CA ALA A 525 -19.03 4.94 14.40
C ALA A 525 -18.48 3.78 13.57
N ARG A 526 -17.27 3.29 13.91
CA ARG A 526 -16.65 2.16 13.22
C ARG A 526 -17.52 0.89 13.24
N ARG A 527 -18.04 0.51 14.40
CA ARG A 527 -18.94 -0.66 14.52
C ARG A 527 -20.21 -0.49 13.68
N LEU A 528 -20.74 0.73 13.60
CA LEU A 528 -21.89 1.03 12.75
C LEU A 528 -21.54 0.79 11.28
N TYR A 529 -20.43 1.35 10.80
CA TYR A 529 -20.01 1.22 9.39
C TYR A 529 -19.66 -0.23 9.03
N GLU A 530 -18.92 -0.94 9.87
CA GLU A 530 -18.62 -2.37 9.69
C GLU A 530 -19.90 -3.20 9.57
N SER A 531 -20.93 -2.90 10.37
CA SER A 531 -22.24 -3.57 10.28
C SER A 531 -23.05 -3.27 9.01
N LEU A 532 -22.62 -2.27 8.22
CA LEU A 532 -23.22 -1.86 6.95
C LEU A 532 -22.38 -2.31 5.74
N GLY A 533 -21.36 -3.15 5.97
CA GLY A 533 -20.52 -3.70 4.90
C GLY A 533 -19.32 -2.83 4.53
N PHE A 534 -18.98 -1.82 5.33
CA PHE A 534 -17.72 -1.09 5.15
C PHE A 534 -16.55 -1.92 5.67
N VAL A 535 -15.53 -2.05 4.84
CA VAL A 535 -14.24 -2.66 5.15
C VAL A 535 -13.15 -1.60 5.20
N HIS A 536 -12.14 -1.84 6.03
CA HIS A 536 -11.00 -0.93 6.16
C HIS A 536 -10.08 -1.06 4.94
N THR A 537 -9.82 0.06 4.27
CA THR A 537 -8.99 0.08 3.06
C THR A 537 -7.68 0.82 3.26
N ILE A 538 -7.69 2.01 3.86
CA ILE A 538 -6.51 2.89 3.94
C ILE A 538 -6.43 3.57 5.32
N VAL A 539 -5.21 3.77 5.82
CA VAL A 539 -4.94 4.61 7.00
C VAL A 539 -4.25 5.89 6.52
N HIS A 540 -4.83 7.04 6.82
CA HIS A 540 -4.18 8.33 6.66
C HIS A 540 -3.65 8.79 8.00
N VAL A 541 -2.43 9.30 8.01
CA VAL A 541 -1.73 9.65 9.25
C VAL A 541 -1.29 11.09 9.17
N SER A 542 -1.66 11.85 10.19
CA SER A 542 -1.12 13.20 10.37
C SER A 542 0.05 13.16 11.36
N TYR A 543 1.10 13.87 11.02
CA TYR A 543 2.29 14.05 11.84
C TYR A 543 2.27 15.48 12.39
N ALA A 544 2.18 15.57 13.72
CA ALA A 544 2.17 16.81 14.45
C ALA A 544 3.60 17.41 14.49
N PRO A 545 3.76 18.71 14.22
CA PRO A 545 5.06 19.36 14.30
C PRO A 545 5.62 19.31 15.72
N PRO A 546 6.96 19.30 15.89
CA PRO A 546 7.57 19.35 17.21
C PRO A 546 7.08 20.59 17.96
N ALA A 547 6.76 20.44 19.25
CA ALA A 547 6.35 21.56 20.08
C ALA A 547 7.44 22.64 20.05
N THR A 548 7.08 23.86 19.63
CA THR A 548 7.96 25.02 19.76
C THR A 548 8.24 25.23 21.24
N ALA A 549 9.53 25.22 21.60
CA ALA A 549 9.95 25.50 22.97
C ALA A 549 9.76 27.00 23.27
N GLN A 550 8.54 27.38 23.66
CA GLN A 550 8.13 28.69 24.21
C GLN A 550 6.82 28.43 24.97
N GLU A 551 6.63 28.65 26.28
CA GLU A 551 7.34 29.42 27.31
C GLU A 551 7.22 28.69 28.68
N SER A 552 8.24 28.82 29.52
CA SER A 552 8.18 28.56 30.97
C SER A 552 7.86 29.85 31.72
#